data_AF-A0A0K1PW07-F1
#
_entry.id   AF-A0A0K1PW07-F1
#
_cell.length_a   1.000
_cell.length_b   1.000
_cell.length_c   1.000
_cell.angle_alpha   90.00
_cell.angle_beta   90.00
_cell.angle_gamma   90.00
#
_symmetry.space_group_name_H-M   'P 1'
#
loop_
_entity.id
_entity.type
_entity.pdbx_description
1 polymer ?
#
loop_
_entity_poly.entity_id
_entity_poly.type
_entity_poly.pdbx_seq_one_letter_code
_entity_poly.pdbx_strand_id
1 'polypeptide(L)'
;MRIPSKVVAVALVLGFASVAVADGPRPAHVVPASPDGDLVVALCDGETSAVVRGVKPGQILSRDRAQSVSDELMNEWKKKNPGAGADWDKETLVAQNVKQPSPTSAPRPADSAQGGGAALMPAAGASAQQPRVQGGHTYGAYTTRDEQIWAASTKAFVDSGDKIFHDPKAFGGTIGVSCDMCHPNAANTHPETYPKFQVQLGKVALLRDMINWCIENPARGKPLADDDPRMKAMESYILAQRKGYKLDFGKH
;
A
#
# COMPACT_ATOMS: atom_id res chain seq x y z
N MET A 1 49.43 45.31 16.76
CA MET A 1 49.01 45.25 15.35
C MET A 1 48.75 43.80 14.98
N ARG A 2 47.49 43.35 15.06
CA ARG A 2 47.03 42.03 14.59
C ARG A 2 45.64 42.24 13.99
N ILE A 3 45.54 41.96 12.69
CA ILE A 3 44.32 42.10 11.88
C ILE A 3 43.48 40.83 12.10
N PRO A 4 42.19 40.91 12.44
CA PRO A 4 41.34 39.72 12.51
C PRO A 4 40.82 39.34 11.11
N SER A 5 41.14 38.11 10.68
CA SER A 5 40.60 37.50 9.47
C SER A 5 39.10 37.24 9.63
N LYS A 6 38.28 37.94 8.84
CA LYS A 6 36.85 37.64 8.70
C LYS A 6 36.69 36.44 7.75
N VAL A 7 36.22 35.31 8.28
CA VAL A 7 35.76 34.18 7.48
C VAL A 7 34.38 34.57 6.91
N VAL A 8 34.30 34.74 5.59
CA VAL A 8 33.04 34.92 4.87
C VAL A 8 32.47 33.54 4.58
N ALA A 9 31.41 33.17 5.30
CA ALA A 9 30.63 31.98 4.98
C ALA A 9 29.75 32.28 3.75
N VAL A 10 30.09 31.67 2.61
CA VAL A 10 29.24 31.68 1.41
C VAL A 10 28.13 30.65 1.63
N ALA A 11 26.93 31.13 1.95
CA ALA A 11 25.73 30.31 1.98
C ALA A 11 25.32 29.97 0.54
N LEU A 12 25.54 28.73 0.12
CA LEU A 12 25.12 28.21 -1.17
C LEU A 12 23.64 27.82 -1.06
N VAL A 13 22.76 28.77 -1.40
CA VAL A 13 21.32 28.50 -1.52
C VAL A 13 21.09 27.73 -2.81
N LEU A 14 20.95 26.41 -2.70
CA LEU A 14 20.44 25.56 -3.79
C LEU A 14 18.95 25.89 -4.00
N GLY A 15 18.69 26.80 -4.94
CA GLY A 15 17.33 27.09 -5.40
C GLY A 15 16.76 25.88 -6.12
N PHE A 16 15.68 25.30 -5.57
CA PHE A 16 14.81 24.39 -6.30
C PHE A 16 14.12 25.18 -7.41
N ALA A 17 14.58 25.03 -8.65
CA ALA A 17 13.85 25.52 -9.81
C ALA A 17 12.61 24.64 -10.00
N SER A 18 11.46 25.08 -9.49
CA SER A 18 10.17 24.48 -9.78
C SER A 18 9.81 24.76 -11.25
N VAL A 19 10.04 23.78 -12.12
CA VAL A 19 9.46 23.79 -13.47
C VAL A 19 7.98 23.43 -13.33
N ALA A 20 7.14 24.46 -13.14
CA ALA A 20 5.69 24.32 -13.22
C ALA A 20 5.28 24.27 -14.70
N VAL A 21 5.07 23.07 -15.22
CA VAL A 21 4.27 22.86 -16.42
C VAL A 21 2.84 22.61 -15.95
N ALA A 22 1.91 23.43 -16.42
CA ALA A 22 0.50 23.33 -16.09
C ALA A 22 -0.10 22.08 -16.75
N ASP A 23 -0.31 21.02 -15.96
CA ASP A 23 -1.27 19.99 -16.30
C ASP A 23 -2.67 20.59 -16.12
N GLY A 24 -3.52 20.53 -17.15
CA GLY A 24 -4.92 20.93 -17.03
C GLY A 24 -5.65 20.13 -15.93
N PRO A 25 -6.85 20.58 -15.51
CA PRO A 25 -7.59 19.90 -14.44
C PRO A 25 -7.86 18.44 -14.83
N ARG A 26 -7.41 17.51 -13.98
CA ARG A 26 -7.64 16.07 -14.15
C ARG A 26 -9.07 15.71 -13.75
N PRO A 27 -9.70 14.70 -14.36
CA PRO A 27 -10.96 14.17 -13.90
C PRO A 27 -10.87 13.81 -12.41
N ALA A 28 -11.74 14.40 -11.59
CA ALA A 28 -11.82 14.14 -10.17
C ALA A 28 -13.00 13.21 -9.87
N HIS A 29 -12.83 12.32 -8.90
CA HIS A 29 -13.95 11.57 -8.33
C HIS A 29 -14.82 12.54 -7.54
N VAL A 30 -15.99 12.88 -8.07
CA VAL A 30 -16.98 13.74 -7.41
C VAL A 30 -18.25 12.94 -7.23
N VAL A 31 -18.62 12.67 -5.98
CA VAL A 31 -19.91 12.05 -5.67
C VAL A 31 -21.02 13.10 -5.86
N PRO A 32 -22.01 12.86 -6.73
CA PRO A 32 -23.10 13.81 -6.94
C PRO A 32 -23.88 14.05 -5.65
N ALA A 33 -24.35 15.28 -5.44
CA ALA A 33 -25.28 15.58 -4.37
C ALA A 33 -26.70 15.14 -4.75
N SER A 34 -27.45 14.57 -3.80
CA SER A 34 -28.88 14.35 -3.98
C SER A 34 -29.66 15.67 -3.78
N PRO A 35 -30.51 16.09 -4.72
CA PRO A 35 -31.34 17.29 -4.57
C PRO A 35 -32.22 17.27 -3.31
N ASP A 36 -32.67 16.08 -2.91
CA ASP A 36 -33.55 15.88 -1.75
C ASP A 36 -32.76 15.67 -0.44
N GLY A 37 -31.42 15.78 -0.51
CA GLY A 37 -30.53 15.51 0.62
C GLY A 37 -30.50 14.03 1.02
N ASP A 38 -30.90 13.15 0.12
CA ASP A 38 -30.82 11.70 0.32
C ASP A 38 -29.37 11.20 0.15
N LEU A 39 -29.07 10.05 0.75
CA LEU A 39 -27.77 9.40 0.70
C LEU A 39 -27.42 9.06 -0.74
N VAL A 40 -26.20 9.37 -1.14
CA VAL A 40 -25.63 8.95 -2.43
C VAL A 40 -24.48 7.99 -2.15
N VAL A 41 -24.52 6.82 -2.78
CA VAL A 41 -23.44 5.83 -2.73
C VAL A 41 -22.79 5.82 -4.10
N ALA A 42 -21.46 5.95 -4.16
CA ALA A 42 -20.69 5.96 -5.40
C ALA A 42 -19.63 4.86 -5.39
N LEU A 43 -19.37 4.29 -6.56
CA LEU A 43 -18.29 3.33 -6.76
C LEU A 43 -16.95 4.05 -6.93
N CYS A 44 -15.87 3.30 -6.73
CA CYS A 44 -14.50 3.76 -6.94
C CYS A 44 -14.16 3.99 -8.43
N ASP A 45 -15.10 3.91 -9.37
CA ASP A 45 -14.86 4.28 -10.78
C ASP A 45 -14.98 5.80 -11.01
N GLY A 46 -15.68 6.50 -10.12
CA GLY A 46 -15.96 7.94 -10.22
C GLY A 46 -17.00 8.32 -11.24
N GLU A 47 -17.78 7.35 -11.69
CA GLU A 47 -18.90 7.57 -12.62
C GLU A 47 -20.20 6.96 -12.11
N THR A 48 -20.13 5.81 -11.46
CA THR A 48 -21.31 5.05 -11.06
C THR A 48 -21.73 5.45 -9.65
N SER A 49 -22.97 5.92 -9.52
CA SER A 49 -23.55 6.33 -8.24
C SER A 49 -25.06 6.12 -8.21
N ALA A 50 -25.61 5.90 -7.02
CA ALA A 50 -27.02 5.65 -6.80
C ALA A 50 -27.53 6.50 -5.64
N VAL A 51 -28.68 7.13 -5.84
CA VAL A 51 -29.40 7.85 -4.79
C VAL A 51 -30.26 6.86 -4.00
N VAL A 52 -29.98 6.73 -2.72
CA VAL A 52 -30.72 5.87 -1.81
C VAL A 52 -31.89 6.65 -1.23
N ARG A 53 -33.00 6.66 -1.97
CA ARG A 53 -34.21 7.44 -1.63
C ARG A 53 -34.69 7.19 -0.19
N GLY A 54 -35.00 8.27 0.51
CA GLY A 54 -35.56 8.26 1.86
C GLY A 54 -34.55 7.95 2.97
N VAL A 55 -33.26 7.83 2.65
CA VAL A 55 -32.19 7.58 3.62
C VAL A 55 -31.31 8.80 3.71
N LYS A 56 -31.06 9.32 4.91
CA LYS A 56 -30.16 10.46 5.11
C LYS A 56 -28.72 10.00 5.36
N PRO A 57 -27.70 10.81 4.99
CA PRO A 57 -26.31 10.52 5.35
C PRO A 57 -26.16 10.21 6.84
N GLY A 58 -25.42 9.15 7.17
CA GLY A 58 -25.22 8.69 8.55
C GLY A 58 -26.24 7.67 9.06
N GLN A 59 -27.34 7.43 8.34
CA GLN A 59 -28.27 6.35 8.68
C GLN A 59 -27.74 4.99 8.21
N ILE A 60 -27.92 3.97 9.05
CA ILE A 60 -27.52 2.59 8.73
C ILE A 60 -28.66 1.90 7.97
N LEU A 61 -28.34 1.36 6.80
CA LEU A 61 -29.24 0.55 5.98
C LEU A 61 -29.40 -0.86 6.56
N SER A 62 -30.56 -1.48 6.35
CA SER A 62 -30.67 -2.93 6.54
C SER A 62 -29.76 -3.67 5.55
N ARG A 63 -29.32 -4.89 5.91
CA ARG A 63 -28.45 -5.70 5.06
C ARG A 63 -29.02 -5.88 3.64
N ASP A 64 -30.30 -6.23 3.54
CA ASP A 64 -30.95 -6.48 2.25
C ASP A 64 -31.06 -5.21 1.40
N ARG A 65 -31.33 -4.06 2.05
CA ARG A 65 -31.39 -2.78 1.36
C ARG A 65 -30.00 -2.35 0.89
N ALA A 66 -28.97 -2.51 1.72
CA ALA A 66 -27.59 -2.23 1.34
C ALA A 66 -27.14 -3.13 0.18
N GLN A 67 -27.44 -4.43 0.23
CA GLN A 67 -27.14 -5.37 -0.85
C GLN A 67 -27.83 -4.95 -2.15
N SER A 68 -29.11 -4.58 -2.11
CA SER A 68 -29.84 -4.11 -3.29
C SER A 68 -29.20 -2.88 -3.93
N VAL A 69 -28.74 -1.92 -3.11
CA VAL A 69 -28.02 -0.72 -3.59
C VAL A 69 -26.68 -1.11 -4.21
N SER A 70 -25.92 -2.02 -3.58
CA SER A 70 -24.67 -2.53 -4.14
C SER A 70 -24.88 -3.28 -5.45
N ASP A 71 -25.92 -4.10 -5.56
CA ASP A 71 -26.26 -4.84 -6.77
C ASP A 71 -26.65 -3.90 -7.90
N GLU A 72 -27.44 -2.85 -7.61
CA GLU A 72 -27.79 -1.80 -8.57
C GLU A 72 -26.53 -1.12 -9.13
N LEU A 73 -25.63 -0.67 -8.25
CA LEU A 73 -24.36 -0.04 -8.63
C LEU A 73 -23.49 -0.98 -9.48
N MET A 74 -23.31 -2.23 -9.05
CA MET A 74 -22.50 -3.19 -9.78
C MET A 74 -23.12 -3.54 -11.14
N ASN A 75 -24.45 -3.63 -11.23
CA ASN A 75 -25.15 -3.88 -12.50
C ASN A 75 -24.98 -2.70 -13.46
N GLU A 76 -25.05 -1.47 -12.97
CA GLU A 76 -24.76 -0.28 -13.79
C GLU A 76 -23.31 -0.26 -14.26
N TRP A 77 -22.36 -0.52 -13.37
CA TRP A 77 -20.94 -0.59 -13.72
C TRP A 77 -20.66 -1.66 -14.78
N LYS A 78 -21.21 -2.88 -14.63
CA LYS A 78 -21.05 -3.96 -15.62
C LYS A 78 -21.65 -3.61 -16.98
N LYS A 79 -22.78 -2.91 -17.02
CA LYS A 79 -23.38 -2.43 -18.28
C LYS A 79 -22.45 -1.44 -19.00
N LYS A 80 -21.77 -0.56 -18.26
CA LYS A 80 -20.77 0.37 -18.82
C LYS A 80 -19.44 -0.32 -19.15
N ASN A 81 -19.13 -1.44 -18.50
CA ASN A 81 -17.86 -2.16 -18.59
C ASN A 81 -18.05 -3.65 -18.94
N PRO A 82 -18.58 -4.02 -20.12
CA PRO A 82 -19.01 -5.39 -20.40
C PRO A 82 -17.88 -6.43 -20.35
N GLY A 83 -16.65 -6.07 -20.76
CA GLY A 83 -15.49 -6.97 -20.68
C GLY A 83 -15.06 -7.26 -19.24
N ALA A 84 -14.79 -6.20 -18.47
CA ALA A 84 -14.43 -6.32 -17.05
C ALA A 84 -15.57 -6.91 -16.21
N GLY A 85 -16.83 -6.65 -16.59
CA GLY A 85 -18.01 -7.23 -15.96
C GLY A 85 -18.10 -8.75 -16.16
N ALA A 86 -17.78 -9.24 -17.36
CA ALA A 86 -17.74 -10.68 -17.62
C ALA A 86 -16.63 -11.38 -16.83
N ASP A 87 -15.47 -10.74 -16.65
CA ASP A 87 -14.38 -11.29 -15.84
C ASP A 87 -14.71 -11.25 -14.34
N TRP A 88 -15.35 -10.19 -13.87
CA TRP A 88 -15.90 -10.10 -12.51
C TRP A 88 -16.89 -11.23 -12.22
N ASP A 89 -17.80 -11.54 -13.15
CA ASP A 89 -18.76 -12.63 -12.97
C ASP A 89 -18.06 -13.99 -12.86
N LYS A 90 -17.02 -14.24 -13.66
CA LYS A 90 -16.22 -15.47 -13.53
C LYS A 90 -15.52 -15.55 -12.17
N GLU A 91 -14.87 -14.47 -11.74
CA GLU A 91 -14.15 -14.43 -10.47
C GLU A 91 -15.08 -14.60 -9.27
N THR A 92 -16.27 -13.97 -9.30
CA THR A 92 -17.25 -14.11 -8.23
C THR A 92 -17.86 -15.50 -8.18
N LEU A 93 -18.12 -16.13 -9.34
CA LEU A 93 -18.53 -17.54 -9.39
C LEU A 93 -17.45 -18.45 -8.80
N VAL A 94 -16.17 -18.19 -9.10
CA VAL A 94 -15.06 -18.92 -8.47
C VAL A 94 -15.06 -18.67 -6.95
N ALA A 95 -15.14 -17.43 -6.50
CA ALA A 95 -15.10 -17.09 -5.08
C ALA A 95 -16.27 -17.67 -4.27
N GLN A 96 -17.47 -17.70 -4.84
CA GLN A 96 -18.66 -18.31 -4.24
C GLN A 96 -18.53 -19.84 -4.16
N ASN A 97 -17.76 -20.45 -5.08
CA ASN A 97 -17.54 -21.89 -5.15
C ASN A 97 -16.28 -22.35 -4.39
N VAL A 98 -15.43 -21.43 -3.93
CA VAL A 98 -14.27 -21.76 -3.08
C VAL A 98 -14.76 -22.01 -1.66
N LYS A 99 -14.77 -23.28 -1.25
CA LYS A 99 -14.80 -23.64 0.17
C LYS A 99 -13.45 -23.19 0.76
N GLN A 100 -13.45 -22.26 1.71
CA GLN A 100 -12.25 -21.81 2.42
C GLN A 100 -11.38 -23.04 2.77
N PRO A 101 -10.10 -23.09 2.37
CA PRO A 101 -9.26 -24.24 2.67
C PRO A 101 -9.14 -24.40 4.18
N SER A 102 -9.42 -25.62 4.67
CA SER A 102 -9.17 -25.97 6.06
C SER A 102 -7.65 -25.88 6.35
N PRO A 103 -7.23 -25.39 7.52
CA PRO A 103 -5.82 -25.20 7.88
C PRO A 103 -5.01 -26.51 8.02
N THR A 104 -5.59 -27.67 7.70
CA THR A 104 -5.01 -29.00 7.86
C THR A 104 -4.37 -29.57 6.58
N SER A 105 -4.35 -28.82 5.47
CA SER A 105 -3.57 -29.27 4.30
C SER A 105 -2.07 -29.11 4.61
N ALA A 106 -1.42 -30.24 4.85
CA ALA A 106 0.01 -30.36 5.14
C ALA A 106 0.87 -29.55 4.16
N PRO A 107 2.06 -29.06 4.59
CA PRO A 107 2.93 -28.27 3.73
C PRO A 107 3.28 -29.05 2.46
N ARG A 108 2.97 -28.47 1.29
CA ARG A 108 3.63 -28.90 0.05
C ARG A 108 5.13 -28.60 0.21
N PRO A 109 6.02 -29.54 -0.14
CA PRO A 109 7.45 -29.27 -0.11
C PRO A 109 7.75 -28.04 -0.97
N ALA A 110 8.49 -27.10 -0.38
CA ALA A 110 8.95 -25.91 -1.09
C ALA A 110 10.01 -26.36 -2.11
N ASP A 111 9.64 -26.39 -3.39
CA ASP A 111 10.65 -26.48 -4.43
C ASP A 111 11.54 -25.25 -4.33
N SER A 112 12.83 -25.54 -4.24
CA SER A 112 13.91 -24.58 -4.03
C SER A 112 14.02 -23.66 -5.24
N ALA A 113 13.33 -22.52 -5.23
CA ALA A 113 13.57 -21.47 -6.21
C ALA A 113 14.81 -20.66 -5.76
N GLN A 114 15.93 -21.04 -6.35
CA GLN A 114 17.20 -20.33 -6.30
C GLN A 114 17.01 -18.86 -6.69
N GLY A 115 17.73 -17.98 -5.99
CA GLY A 115 17.70 -16.54 -6.19
C GLY A 115 18.12 -16.11 -7.59
N GLY A 116 17.43 -15.09 -8.09
CA GLY A 116 17.82 -14.31 -9.26
C GLY A 116 17.67 -12.83 -8.91
N GLY A 117 18.79 -12.10 -9.00
CA GLY A 117 18.91 -10.72 -8.57
C GLY A 117 17.93 -9.76 -9.22
N ALA A 118 17.68 -8.66 -8.51
CA ALA A 118 16.87 -7.54 -8.96
C ALA A 118 17.39 -6.98 -10.29
N ALA A 119 16.72 -7.31 -11.39
CA ALA A 119 16.84 -6.56 -12.63
C ALA A 119 16.01 -5.28 -12.49
N LEU A 120 16.69 -4.15 -12.31
CA LEU A 120 16.16 -2.83 -12.58
C LEU A 120 15.71 -2.79 -14.05
N MET A 121 14.42 -2.55 -14.29
CA MET A 121 13.92 -2.36 -15.66
C MET A 121 14.51 -1.06 -16.25
N PRO A 122 14.90 -1.04 -17.53
CA PRO A 122 15.44 0.17 -18.15
C PRO A 122 14.35 1.24 -18.29
N ALA A 123 14.71 2.47 -17.93
CA ALA A 123 13.89 3.65 -18.12
C ALA A 123 13.67 3.89 -19.62
N ALA A 124 12.45 3.61 -20.11
CA ALA A 124 12.04 4.02 -21.45
C ALA A 124 11.77 5.53 -21.48
N GLY A 125 12.33 6.20 -22.48
CA GLY A 125 12.37 7.66 -22.62
C GLY A 125 10.99 8.33 -22.57
N ALA A 126 10.95 9.49 -21.92
CA ALA A 126 9.77 10.31 -21.80
C ALA A 126 9.39 10.95 -23.15
N SER A 127 8.37 10.39 -23.81
CA SER A 127 7.53 11.14 -24.73
C SER A 127 6.32 11.66 -23.95
N ALA A 128 6.00 12.94 -24.12
CA ALA A 128 4.80 13.57 -23.58
C ALA A 128 3.56 13.01 -24.29
N GLN A 129 3.16 11.79 -23.94
CA GLN A 129 1.90 11.21 -24.36
C GLN A 129 0.80 11.67 -23.42
N GLN A 130 -0.36 11.98 -24.00
CA GLN A 130 -1.61 12.33 -23.31
C GLN A 130 -1.91 11.40 -22.13
N PRO A 131 -2.58 11.89 -21.06
CA PRO A 131 -2.94 11.05 -19.91
C PRO A 131 -3.69 9.82 -20.40
N ARG A 132 -3.13 8.65 -20.11
CA ARG A 132 -3.72 7.37 -20.48
C ARG A 132 -4.84 7.17 -19.46
N VAL A 133 -6.11 7.33 -19.82
CA VAL A 133 -7.22 6.90 -18.94
C VAL A 133 -7.26 5.37 -18.99
N GLN A 134 -6.43 4.74 -18.18
CA GLN A 134 -6.36 3.28 -18.11
C GLN A 134 -7.55 2.76 -17.31
N GLY A 135 -8.30 1.82 -17.89
CA GLY A 135 -9.45 1.19 -17.20
C GLY A 135 -10.74 2.02 -17.20
N GLY A 136 -10.80 3.15 -17.94
CA GLY A 136 -12.05 3.88 -18.17
C GLY A 136 -12.65 4.55 -16.94
N HIS A 137 -11.86 4.79 -15.89
CA HIS A 137 -12.33 5.42 -14.64
C HIS A 137 -11.46 6.61 -14.25
N THR A 138 -12.00 7.50 -13.41
CA THR A 138 -11.35 8.76 -13.00
C THR A 138 -9.97 8.55 -12.36
N TYR A 139 -9.80 7.53 -11.51
CA TYR A 139 -8.49 7.17 -10.93
C TYR A 139 -7.49 6.61 -11.95
N GLY A 140 -7.96 6.23 -13.13
CA GLY A 140 -7.15 5.74 -14.23
C GLY A 140 -6.54 6.85 -15.08
N ALA A 141 -6.92 8.12 -14.87
CA ALA A 141 -6.47 9.27 -15.64
C ALA A 141 -5.09 9.77 -15.17
N TYR A 142 -4.04 9.01 -15.49
CA TYR A 142 -2.66 9.36 -15.13
C TYR A 142 -1.70 9.30 -16.32
N THR A 143 -0.60 10.04 -16.16
CA THR A 143 0.48 10.15 -17.14
C THR A 143 1.63 9.21 -16.78
N THR A 144 2.55 8.97 -17.72
CA THR A 144 3.82 8.28 -17.43
C THR A 144 4.62 9.00 -16.32
N ARG A 145 4.51 10.34 -16.24
CA ARG A 145 5.14 11.11 -15.17
C ARG A 145 4.57 10.75 -13.80
N ASP A 146 3.26 10.54 -13.69
CA ASP A 146 2.63 10.13 -12.43
C ASP A 146 3.13 8.76 -11.98
N GLU A 147 3.19 7.79 -12.89
CA GLU A 147 3.76 6.46 -12.62
C GLU A 147 5.20 6.56 -12.09
N GLN A 148 6.02 7.42 -12.71
CA GLN A 148 7.39 7.67 -12.24
C GLN A 148 7.41 8.30 -10.84
N ILE A 149 6.52 9.26 -10.56
CA ILE A 149 6.39 9.86 -9.22
C ILE A 149 5.98 8.79 -8.20
N TRP A 150 5.04 7.91 -8.52
CA TRP A 150 4.59 6.85 -7.62
C TRP A 150 5.67 5.81 -7.37
N ALA A 151 6.39 5.40 -8.42
CA ALA A 151 7.53 4.50 -8.29
C ALA A 151 8.63 5.12 -7.41
N ALA A 152 8.96 6.41 -7.64
CA ALA A 152 9.92 7.14 -6.83
C ALA A 152 9.44 7.30 -5.37
N SER A 153 8.16 7.60 -5.16
CA SER A 153 7.57 7.75 -3.82
C SER A 153 7.57 6.43 -3.07
N THR A 154 7.20 5.34 -3.74
CA THR A 154 7.24 3.97 -3.17
C THR A 154 8.66 3.60 -2.79
N LYS A 155 9.64 3.85 -3.68
CA LYS A 155 11.05 3.61 -3.39
C LYS A 155 11.53 4.46 -2.21
N ALA A 156 11.21 5.74 -2.17
CA ALA A 156 11.61 6.63 -1.07
C ALA A 156 11.04 6.16 0.28
N PHE A 157 9.83 5.59 0.28
CA PHE A 157 9.23 5.03 1.49
C PHE A 157 9.93 3.75 1.95
N VAL A 158 10.25 2.85 1.02
CA VAL A 158 11.08 1.65 1.29
C VAL A 158 12.47 2.03 1.80
N ASP A 159 13.12 3.02 1.18
CA ASP A 159 14.44 3.51 1.59
C ASP A 159 14.39 4.16 2.99
N SER A 160 13.25 4.74 3.37
CA SER A 160 13.03 5.25 4.73
C SER A 160 12.92 4.09 5.73
N GLY A 161 12.24 3.02 5.35
CA GLY A 161 12.15 1.79 6.14
C GLY A 161 13.51 1.12 6.34
N ASP A 162 14.32 1.05 5.28
CA ASP A 162 15.71 0.55 5.32
C ASP A 162 16.54 1.30 6.37
N LYS A 163 16.53 2.64 6.33
CA LYS A 163 17.27 3.47 7.30
C LYS A 163 16.82 3.20 8.74
N ILE A 164 15.52 3.09 8.98
CA ILE A 164 14.99 2.82 10.33
C ILE A 164 15.39 1.42 10.78
N PHE A 165 15.30 0.42 9.89
CA PHE A 165 15.64 -0.97 10.18
C PHE A 165 17.10 -1.15 10.64
N HIS A 166 18.00 -0.31 10.14
CA HIS A 166 19.43 -0.30 10.46
C HIS A 166 19.83 0.70 11.56
N ASP A 167 18.88 1.45 12.14
CA ASP A 167 19.16 2.43 13.20
C ASP A 167 18.29 2.17 14.43
N PRO A 168 18.88 1.65 15.53
CA PRO A 168 18.10 1.35 16.73
C PRO A 168 17.47 2.59 17.35
N LYS A 169 18.07 3.78 17.17
CA LYS A 169 17.52 5.02 17.70
C LYS A 169 16.29 5.49 16.93
N ALA A 170 16.23 5.22 15.63
CA ALA A 170 15.14 5.67 14.77
C ALA A 170 13.77 5.08 15.19
N PHE A 171 13.76 3.82 15.65
CA PHE A 171 12.56 3.17 16.19
C PHE A 171 12.48 3.19 17.73
N GLY A 172 13.42 3.83 18.43
CA GLY A 172 13.38 4.02 19.89
C GLY A 172 13.92 2.85 20.71
N GLY A 173 14.77 2.00 20.14
CA GLY A 173 15.55 1.02 20.89
C GLY A 173 16.51 1.69 21.87
N THR A 174 16.70 1.07 23.04
CA THR A 174 17.44 1.69 24.16
C THR A 174 18.81 1.05 24.42
N ILE A 175 19.07 -0.12 23.82
CA ILE A 175 20.31 -0.88 24.05
C ILE A 175 21.21 -1.01 22.82
N GLY A 176 20.92 -0.28 21.73
CA GLY A 176 21.75 -0.25 20.53
C GLY A 176 21.61 -1.45 19.59
N VAL A 177 20.66 -2.37 19.85
CA VAL A 177 20.35 -3.49 18.95
C VAL A 177 19.42 -3.00 17.83
N SER A 178 19.90 -3.02 16.58
CA SER A 178 19.08 -2.81 15.38
C SER A 178 18.57 -4.12 14.78
N CYS A 179 17.57 -4.03 13.91
CA CYS A 179 16.90 -5.20 13.34
C CYS A 179 17.86 -6.02 12.45
N ASP A 180 18.72 -5.34 11.69
CA ASP A 180 19.68 -5.95 10.76
C ASP A 180 20.78 -6.78 11.45
N MET A 181 21.06 -6.51 12.72
CA MET A 181 22.01 -7.32 13.49
C MET A 181 21.55 -8.77 13.68
N CYS A 182 20.22 -9.01 13.64
CA CYS A 182 19.64 -10.36 13.67
C CYS A 182 19.05 -10.79 12.33
N HIS A 183 18.55 -9.84 11.54
CA HIS A 183 17.89 -10.06 10.26
C HIS A 183 18.57 -9.23 9.14
N PRO A 184 19.80 -9.55 8.72
CA PRO A 184 20.49 -8.81 7.67
C PRO A 184 19.64 -8.71 6.41
N ASN A 185 19.42 -7.50 5.91
CA ASN A 185 18.52 -7.23 4.77
C ASN A 185 17.13 -7.87 4.91
N ALA A 186 16.54 -7.81 6.12
CA ALA A 186 15.28 -8.45 6.48
C ALA A 186 15.20 -9.97 6.25
N ALA A 187 16.35 -10.67 6.19
CA ALA A 187 16.40 -12.12 6.00
C ALA A 187 15.64 -12.87 7.11
N ASN A 188 15.00 -13.98 6.74
CA ASN A 188 14.26 -14.88 7.63
C ASN A 188 13.11 -14.22 8.42
N THR A 189 12.60 -13.07 7.97
CA THR A 189 11.41 -12.42 8.56
C THR A 189 10.09 -13.02 8.06
N HIS A 190 10.11 -13.64 6.87
CA HIS A 190 8.98 -14.34 6.23
C HIS A 190 7.65 -13.58 6.25
N PRO A 191 7.60 -12.31 5.79
CA PRO A 191 6.38 -11.51 5.72
C PRO A 191 5.29 -12.15 4.85
N GLU A 192 5.66 -12.97 3.85
CA GLU A 192 4.73 -13.65 2.96
C GLU A 192 3.86 -14.72 3.63
N THR A 193 4.19 -15.12 4.87
CA THR A 193 3.42 -16.12 5.62
C THR A 193 2.47 -15.53 6.65
N TYR A 194 2.43 -14.20 6.80
CA TYR A 194 1.46 -13.53 7.65
C TYR A 194 0.11 -13.32 6.93
N PRO A 195 -1.03 -13.35 7.64
CA PRO A 195 -1.20 -13.63 9.08
C PRO A 195 -0.84 -15.07 9.46
N LYS A 196 -0.24 -15.27 10.63
CA LYS A 196 0.02 -16.61 11.19
C LYS A 196 -0.05 -16.64 12.70
N PHE A 197 -0.27 -17.82 13.27
CA PHE A 197 -0.16 -18.00 14.72
C PHE A 197 1.30 -17.82 15.14
N GLN A 198 1.60 -16.89 16.03
CA GLN A 198 2.97 -16.66 16.45
C GLN A 198 3.16 -17.14 17.88
N VAL A 199 3.97 -18.17 18.08
CA VAL A 199 4.12 -18.84 19.38
C VAL A 199 4.65 -17.89 20.46
N GLN A 200 5.51 -16.94 20.10
CA GLN A 200 6.05 -15.91 20.99
C GLN A 200 4.96 -14.96 21.50
N LEU A 201 3.86 -14.81 20.75
CA LEU A 201 2.75 -13.93 21.07
C LEU A 201 1.51 -14.69 21.58
N GLY A 202 1.46 -16.02 21.41
CA GLY A 202 0.32 -16.85 21.78
C GLY A 202 -0.98 -16.53 21.02
N LYS A 203 -0.89 -15.84 19.89
CA LYS A 203 -2.05 -15.39 19.09
C LYS A 203 -1.73 -15.40 17.59
N VAL A 204 -2.78 -15.32 16.77
CA VAL A 204 -2.61 -14.94 15.36
C VAL A 204 -2.10 -13.50 15.30
N ALA A 205 -1.03 -13.30 14.54
CA ALA A 205 -0.30 -12.07 14.44
C ALA A 205 -0.25 -11.61 12.98
N LEU A 206 -0.20 -10.29 12.79
CA LEU A 206 0.26 -9.64 11.56
C LEU A 206 1.76 -9.34 11.67
N LEU A 207 2.35 -8.94 10.55
CA LEU A 207 3.77 -8.60 10.48
C LEU A 207 4.14 -7.51 11.50
N ARG A 208 3.28 -6.48 11.67
CA ARG A 208 3.49 -5.39 12.63
C ARG A 208 3.55 -5.85 14.09
N ASP A 209 2.78 -6.86 14.48
CA ASP A 209 2.86 -7.43 15.82
C ASP A 209 4.28 -7.96 16.09
N MET A 210 4.89 -8.62 15.09
CA MET A 210 6.25 -9.15 15.21
C MET A 210 7.35 -8.10 15.08
N ILE A 211 7.12 -7.02 14.34
CA ILE A 211 8.00 -5.84 14.37
C ILE A 211 8.01 -5.25 15.79
N ASN A 212 6.84 -5.02 16.40
CA ASN A 212 6.76 -4.51 17.78
C ASN A 212 7.36 -5.48 18.81
N TRP A 213 7.15 -6.79 18.64
CA TRP A 213 7.81 -7.78 19.50
C TRP A 213 9.34 -7.66 19.46
N CYS A 214 9.92 -7.42 18.29
CA CYS A 214 11.36 -7.18 18.12
C CYS A 214 11.82 -5.88 18.82
N ILE A 215 11.04 -4.80 18.68
CA ILE A 215 11.33 -3.51 19.31
C ILE A 215 11.33 -3.65 20.84
N GLU A 216 10.34 -4.32 21.41
CA GLU A 216 10.19 -4.46 22.85
C GLU A 216 11.22 -5.41 23.48
N ASN A 217 11.48 -6.55 22.85
CA ASN A 217 12.20 -7.64 23.49
C ASN A 217 13.72 -7.56 23.23
N PRO A 218 14.21 -7.79 22.00
CA PRO A 218 15.60 -7.53 21.64
C PRO A 218 16.05 -6.08 21.87
N ALA A 219 15.31 -5.09 21.38
CA ALA A 219 15.81 -3.71 21.36
C ALA A 219 15.45 -2.86 22.59
N ARG A 220 14.59 -3.39 23.48
CA ARG A 220 14.14 -2.73 24.73
C ARG A 220 13.53 -1.35 24.52
N GLY A 221 12.92 -1.14 23.35
CA GLY A 221 12.15 0.06 23.01
C GLY A 221 10.70 -0.03 23.47
N LYS A 222 9.91 0.96 23.06
CA LYS A 222 8.45 0.97 23.23
C LYS A 222 7.79 0.60 21.90
N PRO A 223 6.67 -0.14 21.92
CA PRO A 223 5.93 -0.43 20.69
C PRO A 223 5.49 0.85 19.99
N LEU A 224 5.49 0.79 18.66
CA LEU A 224 4.97 1.84 17.80
C LEU A 224 3.47 1.61 17.56
N ALA A 225 2.73 2.70 17.36
CA ALA A 225 1.35 2.62 16.91
C ALA A 225 1.28 2.03 15.49
N ASP A 226 0.18 1.35 15.17
CA ASP A 226 -0.01 0.73 13.85
C ASP A 226 0.01 1.75 12.69
N ASP A 227 -0.38 3.00 12.98
CA ASP A 227 -0.40 4.09 12.02
C ASP A 227 0.89 4.93 12.00
N ASP A 228 1.84 4.66 12.91
CA ASP A 228 3.13 5.35 12.99
C ASP A 228 3.86 5.24 11.64
N PRO A 229 4.32 6.37 11.04
CA PRO A 229 4.98 6.35 9.75
C PRO A 229 6.23 5.46 9.74
N ARG A 230 6.93 5.30 10.87
CA ARG A 230 8.12 4.43 10.99
C ARG A 230 7.75 2.97 10.91
N MET A 231 6.65 2.56 11.56
CA MET A 231 6.13 1.19 11.50
C MET A 231 5.79 0.81 10.05
N LYS A 232 5.02 1.67 9.37
CA LYS A 232 4.63 1.45 7.97
C LYS A 232 5.83 1.42 7.02
N ALA A 233 6.84 2.27 7.26
CA ALA A 233 8.06 2.29 6.46
C ALA A 233 8.88 1.00 6.63
N MET A 234 9.11 0.54 7.87
CA MET A 234 9.81 -0.72 8.14
C MET A 234 9.07 -1.92 7.56
N GLU A 235 7.75 -1.99 7.72
CA GLU A 235 6.92 -3.03 7.12
C GLU A 235 7.07 -3.06 5.60
N SER A 236 7.04 -1.88 4.96
CA SER A 236 7.22 -1.75 3.51
C SER A 236 8.60 -2.22 3.05
N TYR A 237 9.65 -1.90 3.82
CA TYR A 237 11.00 -2.40 3.56
C TYR A 237 11.08 -3.92 3.66
N ILE A 238 10.55 -4.51 4.73
CA ILE A 238 10.54 -5.97 4.92
C ILE A 238 9.80 -6.68 3.76
N LEU A 239 8.63 -6.16 3.36
CA LEU A 239 7.88 -6.67 2.21
C LEU A 239 8.68 -6.54 0.90
N ALA A 240 9.35 -5.41 0.69
CA ALA A 240 10.14 -5.17 -0.52
C ALA A 240 11.29 -6.18 -0.68
N GLN A 241 11.94 -6.59 0.43
CA GLN A 241 12.99 -7.62 0.40
C GLN A 241 12.49 -9.02 0.02
N ARG A 242 11.17 -9.23 0.03
CA ARG A 242 10.52 -10.50 -0.31
C ARG A 242 9.64 -10.38 -1.56
N LYS A 243 9.85 -9.34 -2.36
CA LYS A 243 9.19 -9.21 -3.66
C LYS A 243 9.44 -10.45 -4.52
N GLY A 244 8.37 -11.02 -5.08
CA GLY A 244 8.41 -12.22 -5.92
C GLY A 244 8.16 -13.52 -5.16
N TYR A 245 8.17 -13.52 -3.82
CA TYR A 245 7.71 -14.67 -3.04
C TYR A 245 6.19 -14.79 -3.10
N LYS A 246 5.70 -16.03 -3.18
CA LYS A 246 4.27 -16.33 -3.16
C LYS A 246 3.73 -16.17 -1.74
N LEU A 247 2.59 -15.49 -1.60
CA LEU A 247 1.85 -15.45 -0.34
C LEU A 247 1.40 -16.86 0.08
N ASP A 248 1.69 -17.21 1.33
CA ASP A 248 1.46 -18.54 1.92
C ASP A 248 1.07 -18.37 3.40
N PHE A 249 -0.06 -17.68 3.62
CA PHE A 249 -0.49 -17.28 4.96
C PHE A 249 -0.71 -18.47 5.89
N GLY A 250 -0.43 -18.27 7.18
CA GLY A 250 -0.57 -19.30 8.22
C GLY A 250 0.61 -20.27 8.31
N LYS A 251 1.59 -20.18 7.40
CA LYS A 251 2.77 -21.05 7.40
C LYS A 251 3.84 -20.60 8.41
N HIS A 252 4.42 -21.59 9.09
CA HIS A 252 5.49 -21.44 10.08
C HIS A 252 6.87 -21.65 9.49
#